data_AF-A0A9X7A5I6-F1
#
_entry.id   AF-A0A9X7A5I6-F1
#
_cell.length_a   1.000
_cell.length_b   1.000
_cell.length_c   1.000
_cell.angle_alpha   90.00
_cell.angle_beta   90.00
_cell.angle_gamma   90.00
#
_symmetry.space_group_name_H-M   'P 1'
#
loop_
_entity.id
_entity.type
_entity.pdbx_description
1 polymer ?
#
loop_
_entity_poly.entity_id
_entity_poly.type
_entity_poly.pdbx_seq_one_letter_code
_entity_poly.pdbx_strand_id
1 'polypeptide(L)'
;MKRVAFFIFCFFLLFLSNVSTSNATSRYLDQIDKNNRKEVNYYVKKSTVIVEQKEFSLTNKEKNTNENVVAIAAKYDTVRDRFFKTANYDTYLLDEKTGEILDPGKFVSSKIYDEFINQHKNDGENDFRWKNSLIVLALIFITIIIIPIFASKLNE
;
A
#
# COMPACT_ATOMS: atom_id res chain seq x y z
N MET A 1 -15.74 -31.82 19.86
CA MET A 1 -15.24 -31.71 18.47
C MET A 1 -16.16 -30.93 17.53
N LYS A 2 -17.50 -31.14 17.51
CA LYS A 2 -18.42 -30.45 16.57
C LYS A 2 -18.50 -28.92 16.70
N ARG A 3 -18.33 -28.36 17.90
CA ARG A 3 -18.39 -26.90 18.13
C ARG A 3 -17.15 -26.15 17.62
N VAL A 4 -15.97 -26.74 17.70
CA VAL A 4 -14.71 -26.13 17.21
C VAL A 4 -14.69 -26.05 15.68
N ALA A 5 -15.20 -27.10 15.00
CA ALA A 5 -15.32 -27.11 13.54
C ALA A 5 -16.29 -26.03 13.02
N PHE A 6 -17.38 -25.74 13.76
CA PHE A 6 -18.32 -24.68 13.41
C PHE A 6 -17.69 -23.29 13.53
N PHE A 7 -16.89 -23.04 14.58
CA PHE A 7 -16.15 -21.79 14.73
C PHE A 7 -15.09 -21.58 13.64
N ILE A 8 -14.38 -22.63 13.23
CA ILE A 8 -13.41 -22.56 12.13
C ILE A 8 -14.13 -22.28 10.81
N PHE A 9 -15.29 -22.88 10.56
CA PHE A 9 -16.10 -22.64 9.37
C PHE A 9 -16.65 -21.20 9.32
N CYS A 10 -17.15 -20.66 10.43
CA CYS A 10 -17.57 -19.26 10.52
C CYS A 10 -16.40 -18.29 10.36
N PHE A 11 -15.22 -18.61 10.91
CA PHE A 11 -14.00 -17.83 10.68
C PHE A 11 -13.63 -17.82 9.20
N PHE A 12 -13.70 -18.96 8.51
CA PHE A 12 -13.40 -19.07 7.07
C PHE A 12 -14.41 -18.31 6.18
N LEU A 13 -15.69 -18.30 6.55
CA LEU A 13 -16.74 -17.55 5.83
C LEU A 13 -16.54 -16.03 5.91
N LEU A 14 -15.93 -15.51 6.98
CA LEU A 14 -15.59 -14.09 7.09
C LEU A 14 -14.44 -13.66 6.15
N PHE A 15 -13.62 -14.60 5.64
CA PHE A 15 -12.58 -14.30 4.64
C PHE A 15 -13.07 -14.37 3.20
N LEU A 16 -14.21 -15.00 2.94
CA LEU A 16 -14.74 -15.20 1.58
C LEU A 16 -15.44 -13.95 1.01
N SER A 17 -15.77 -12.95 1.84
CA SER A 17 -16.51 -11.75 1.41
C SER A 17 -15.64 -10.64 0.76
N ASN A 18 -14.32 -10.81 0.67
CA ASN A 18 -13.40 -9.74 0.23
C ASN A 18 -12.87 -9.85 -1.21
N VAL A 19 -13.38 -10.76 -2.05
CA VAL A 19 -12.90 -10.91 -3.43
C VAL A 19 -13.96 -10.47 -4.44
N SER A 20 -14.38 -9.20 -4.35
CA SER A 20 -14.99 -8.50 -5.48
C SER A 20 -13.98 -7.49 -6.02
N THR A 21 -12.98 -7.99 -6.73
CA THR A 21 -12.08 -7.13 -7.50
C THR A 21 -12.88 -6.57 -8.68
N SER A 22 -13.31 -5.32 -8.60
CA SER A 22 -13.97 -4.65 -9.71
C SER A 22 -13.04 -4.60 -10.93
N ASN A 23 -13.60 -4.71 -12.14
CA ASN A 23 -12.84 -4.57 -13.39
C ASN A 23 -12.17 -3.18 -13.54
N ALA A 24 -12.60 -2.17 -12.78
CA ALA A 24 -11.95 -0.85 -12.76
C ALA A 24 -10.66 -0.87 -11.91
N THR A 25 -10.71 -1.53 -10.75
CA THR A 25 -9.56 -1.69 -9.85
C THR A 25 -8.41 -2.44 -10.52
N SER A 26 -8.70 -3.48 -11.31
CA SER A 26 -7.66 -4.19 -12.07
C SER A 26 -7.02 -3.33 -13.16
N ARG A 27 -7.80 -2.49 -13.86
CA ARG A 27 -7.29 -1.56 -14.87
C ARG A 27 -6.33 -0.54 -14.26
N TYR A 28 -6.68 0.06 -13.12
CA TYR A 28 -5.83 1.03 -12.46
C TYR A 28 -4.52 0.40 -11.98
N LEU A 29 -4.59 -0.79 -11.39
CA LEU A 29 -3.40 -1.55 -10.99
C LEU A 29 -2.47 -1.81 -12.17
N ASP A 30 -2.99 -2.25 -13.31
CA ASP A 30 -2.17 -2.52 -14.50
C ASP A 30 -1.46 -1.26 -15.02
N GLN A 31 -2.12 -0.10 -14.97
CA GLN A 31 -1.54 1.17 -15.40
C GLN A 31 -0.47 1.67 -14.42
N ILE A 32 -0.73 1.58 -13.11
CA ILE A 32 0.25 1.92 -12.08
C ILE A 32 1.46 0.99 -12.17
N ASP A 33 1.25 -0.32 -12.32
CA ASP A 33 2.30 -1.31 -12.53
C ASP A 33 3.18 -0.98 -13.75
N LYS A 34 2.54 -0.59 -14.86
CA LYS A 34 3.22 -0.22 -16.09
C LYS A 34 4.05 1.06 -15.90
N ASN A 35 3.53 2.02 -15.16
CA ASN A 35 4.24 3.25 -14.81
C ASN A 35 5.44 2.98 -13.90
N ASN A 36 5.24 2.23 -12.82
CA ASN A 36 6.30 1.97 -11.85
C ASN A 36 7.45 1.16 -12.43
N ARG A 37 7.20 0.27 -13.40
CA ARG A 37 8.28 -0.40 -14.13
C ARG A 37 9.16 0.55 -14.94
N LYS A 38 8.67 1.72 -15.30
CA LYS A 38 9.42 2.73 -16.05
C LYS A 38 10.10 3.71 -15.11
N GLU A 39 9.38 4.20 -14.10
CA GLU A 39 9.82 5.29 -13.24
C GLU A 39 10.57 4.82 -11.98
N VAL A 40 10.25 3.63 -11.45
CA VAL A 40 10.80 3.14 -10.19
C VAL A 40 11.90 2.11 -10.44
N ASN A 41 13.12 2.48 -10.08
CA ASN A 41 14.25 1.57 -10.13
C ASN A 41 14.06 0.37 -9.19
N TYR A 42 14.38 -0.83 -9.68
CA TYR A 42 14.27 -2.09 -8.92
C TYR A 42 12.85 -2.45 -8.48
N TYR A 43 11.83 -1.90 -9.14
CA TYR A 43 10.44 -2.25 -8.89
C TYR A 43 10.16 -3.75 -9.04
N VAL A 44 9.36 -4.32 -8.13
CA VAL A 44 8.92 -5.72 -8.20
C VAL A 44 7.63 -5.80 -9.00
N LYS A 45 7.67 -6.52 -10.12
CA LYS A 45 6.52 -6.70 -11.00
C LYS A 45 5.30 -7.23 -10.23
N LYS A 46 4.14 -6.57 -10.39
CA LYS A 46 2.85 -6.95 -9.77
C LYS A 46 2.86 -6.90 -8.24
N SER A 47 3.74 -6.10 -7.64
CA SER A 47 3.71 -5.87 -6.19
C SER A 47 2.78 -4.73 -5.76
N THR A 48 2.17 -4.02 -6.71
CA THR A 48 1.34 -2.85 -6.39
C THR A 48 0.07 -3.28 -5.68
N VAL A 49 -0.23 -2.61 -4.57
CA VAL A 49 -1.46 -2.80 -3.80
C VAL A 49 -2.10 -1.44 -3.56
N ILE A 50 -3.40 -1.35 -3.83
CA ILE A 50 -4.19 -0.14 -3.53
C ILE A 50 -4.43 -0.11 -2.02
N VAL A 51 -4.01 0.99 -1.39
CA VAL A 51 -4.23 1.27 0.03
C VAL A 51 -5.56 1.98 0.20
N GLU A 52 -5.77 3.04 -0.58
CA GLU A 52 -7.03 3.80 -0.59
C GLU A 52 -7.31 4.30 -2.02
N GLN A 53 -8.58 4.35 -2.39
CA GLN A 53 -9.06 4.88 -3.66
C GLN A 53 -10.22 5.82 -3.37
N LYS A 54 -10.20 7.00 -4.01
CA LYS A 54 -11.29 7.98 -3.89
C LYS A 54 -11.53 8.70 -5.21
N GLU A 55 -12.81 8.87 -5.55
CA GLU A 55 -13.26 9.55 -6.76
C GLU A 55 -13.45 11.05 -6.50
N PHE A 56 -13.09 11.87 -7.48
CA PHE A 56 -13.16 13.32 -7.43
C PHE A 56 -13.68 13.88 -8.75
N SER A 57 -14.26 15.08 -8.68
CA SER A 57 -14.47 15.92 -9.85
C SER A 57 -13.53 17.12 -9.74
N LEU A 58 -12.49 17.16 -10.57
CA LEU A 58 -11.48 18.21 -10.55
C LEU A 58 -11.56 19.05 -11.82
N THR A 59 -11.36 20.35 -11.70
CA THR A 59 -11.33 21.25 -12.86
C THR A 59 -9.98 21.19 -13.54
N ASN A 60 -9.97 20.83 -14.83
CA ASN A 60 -8.79 20.87 -15.66
C ASN A 60 -8.47 22.32 -16.05
N LYS A 61 -7.25 22.80 -15.73
CA LYS A 61 -6.81 24.18 -15.97
C LYS A 61 -6.71 24.54 -17.46
N GLU A 62 -6.37 23.57 -18.30
CA GLU A 62 -6.18 23.78 -19.74
C GLU A 62 -7.54 23.84 -20.47
N LYS A 63 -8.49 22.99 -20.05
CA LYS A 63 -9.80 22.87 -20.70
C LYS A 63 -10.89 23.71 -20.05
N ASN A 64 -10.67 24.23 -18.84
CA ASN A 64 -11.67 24.91 -18.00
C ASN A 64 -12.96 24.07 -17.80
N THR A 65 -12.82 22.75 -17.73
CA THR A 65 -13.94 21.81 -17.55
C THR A 65 -13.68 20.87 -16.38
N ASN A 66 -14.75 20.45 -15.70
CA ASN A 66 -14.66 19.43 -14.68
C ASN A 66 -14.51 18.05 -15.33
N GLU A 67 -13.51 17.30 -14.87
CA GLU A 67 -13.24 15.93 -15.27
C GLU A 67 -13.37 15.03 -14.04
N ASN A 68 -13.97 13.85 -14.22
CA ASN A 68 -14.02 12.84 -13.18
C ASN A 68 -12.70 12.08 -13.15
N VAL A 69 -12.09 12.05 -11.97
CA VAL A 69 -10.77 11.49 -11.76
C VAL A 69 -10.77 10.62 -10.50
N VAL A 70 -9.84 9.69 -10.44
CA VAL A 70 -9.66 8.78 -9.33
C VAL A 70 -8.29 9.02 -8.74
N ALA A 71 -8.22 9.40 -7.46
CA ALA A 71 -6.96 9.42 -6.73
C ALA A 71 -6.77 8.08 -6.04
N ILE A 72 -5.57 7.51 -6.18
CA ILE A 72 -5.20 6.21 -5.65
C ILE A 72 -3.92 6.37 -4.83
N ALA A 73 -4.00 6.00 -3.55
CA ALA A 73 -2.82 5.77 -2.73
C ALA A 73 -2.42 4.30 -2.91
N ALA A 74 -1.21 4.05 -3.37
CA ALA A 74 -0.73 2.70 -3.63
C ALA A 74 0.63 2.46 -2.97
N LYS A 75 0.81 1.21 -2.55
CA LYS A 75 2.07 0.68 -2.06
C LYS A 75 2.66 -0.23 -3.12
N TYR A 76 3.99 -0.29 -3.22
CA TYR A 76 4.67 -1.30 -4.02
C TYR A 76 5.92 -1.83 -3.31
N ASP A 77 6.50 -2.92 -3.83
CA ASP A 77 7.78 -3.45 -3.37
C ASP A 77 8.88 -3.17 -4.39
N THR A 78 10.10 -3.08 -3.90
CA THR A 78 11.35 -3.06 -4.66
C THR A 78 12.20 -4.26 -4.30
N VAL A 79 13.18 -4.61 -5.13
CA VAL A 79 14.11 -5.71 -4.84
C VAL A 79 14.85 -5.52 -3.51
N ARG A 80 15.08 -4.27 -3.08
CA ARG A 80 15.74 -3.93 -1.82
C ARG A 80 14.91 -4.31 -0.58
N ASP A 81 13.59 -4.38 -0.73
CA ASP A 81 12.65 -4.78 0.32
C ASP A 81 12.81 -6.21 0.81
N ARG A 82 13.60 -7.03 0.10
CA ARG A 82 14.01 -8.36 0.57
C ARG A 82 14.97 -8.31 1.75
N PHE A 83 15.75 -7.24 1.87
CA PHE A 83 16.78 -7.10 2.91
C PHE A 83 16.42 -6.00 3.91
N PHE A 84 15.87 -4.89 3.44
CA PHE A 84 15.44 -3.78 4.27
C PHE A 84 14.08 -3.30 3.77
N LYS A 85 13.05 -3.37 4.61
CA LYS A 85 11.75 -2.80 4.26
C LYS A 85 11.92 -1.30 4.01
N THR A 86 11.39 -0.79 2.90
CA THR A 86 11.44 0.61 2.48
C THR A 86 10.04 1.19 2.32
N ALA A 87 9.97 2.51 2.41
CA ALA A 87 8.77 3.35 2.42
C ALA A 87 8.20 3.56 1.00
N ASN A 88 7.86 2.48 0.28
CA ASN A 88 7.46 2.56 -1.13
C ASN A 88 5.94 2.80 -1.26
N TYR A 89 5.56 4.06 -1.10
CA TYR A 89 4.18 4.54 -1.19
C TYR A 89 4.13 5.75 -2.10
N ASP A 90 3.17 5.77 -3.02
CA ASP A 90 2.93 6.89 -3.92
C ASP A 90 1.43 7.12 -4.10
N THR A 91 1.09 8.34 -4.53
CA THR A 91 -0.27 8.70 -4.91
C THR A 91 -0.35 8.96 -6.41
N TYR A 92 -1.39 8.43 -7.03
CA TYR A 92 -1.63 8.55 -8.47
C TYR A 92 -2.98 9.22 -8.70
N LEU A 93 -3.05 10.08 -9.72
CA LEU A 93 -4.30 10.61 -10.24
C LEU A 93 -4.57 9.93 -11.57
N LEU A 94 -5.76 9.37 -11.76
CA LEU A 94 -6.12 8.65 -12.98
C LEU A 94 -7.45 9.15 -13.53
N ASP A 95 -7.62 9.08 -14.85
CA ASP A 95 -8.92 9.30 -15.48
C ASP A 95 -9.87 8.14 -15.15
N GLU A 96 -11.11 8.43 -14.76
CA GLU A 96 -12.09 7.41 -14.39
C GLU A 96 -12.44 6.46 -15.55
N LYS A 97 -12.47 6.97 -16.78
CA LYS A 97 -12.92 6.20 -17.95
C LYS A 97 -11.77 5.41 -18.56
N THR A 98 -10.64 6.07 -18.82
CA THR A 98 -9.51 5.46 -19.52
C THR A 98 -8.57 4.74 -18.55
N GLY A 99 -8.55 5.15 -17.27
CA GLY A 99 -7.56 4.69 -16.29
C GLY A 99 -6.15 5.18 -16.58
N GLU A 100 -5.98 6.15 -17.48
CA GLU A 100 -4.67 6.74 -17.75
C GLU A 100 -4.22 7.60 -16.57
N ILE A 101 -2.94 7.53 -16.25
CA ILE A 101 -2.33 8.38 -15.22
C ILE A 101 -2.30 9.81 -15.74
N LEU A 102 -2.89 10.71 -14.97
CA LEU A 102 -2.99 12.13 -15.24
C LEU A 102 -1.92 12.88 -14.47
N ASP A 103 -1.49 14.01 -15.02
CA ASP A 103 -0.61 14.95 -14.34
C ASP A 103 -1.44 15.82 -13.37
N PRO A 104 -1.24 15.71 -12.04
CA PRO A 104 -1.95 16.51 -11.05
C PRO A 104 -1.74 18.02 -11.25
N GLY A 105 -0.61 18.45 -11.82
CA GLY A 105 -0.30 19.85 -12.08
C GLY A 105 -1.31 20.53 -13.01
N LYS A 106 -1.99 19.75 -13.85
CA LYS A 106 -3.02 20.23 -14.80
C LYS A 106 -4.39 20.47 -14.16
N PHE A 107 -4.59 20.08 -12.91
CA PHE A 107 -5.86 20.23 -12.23
C PHE A 107 -5.81 21.36 -11.19
N VAL A 108 -6.94 22.05 -11.04
CA VAL A 108 -7.15 22.98 -9.92
C VAL A 108 -7.29 22.15 -8.66
N SER A 109 -6.48 22.45 -7.64
CA SER A 109 -6.58 21.70 -6.40
C SER A 109 -7.89 21.99 -5.68
N SER A 110 -8.43 20.97 -5.04
CA SER A 110 -9.59 21.08 -4.16
C SER A 110 -9.19 20.68 -2.76
N LYS A 111 -9.84 21.27 -1.75
CA LYS A 111 -9.53 20.98 -0.34
C LYS A 111 -9.59 19.48 -0.02
N ILE A 112 -10.58 18.77 -0.57
CA ILE A 112 -10.77 17.34 -0.33
C ILE A 112 -9.66 16.52 -1.00
N TYR A 113 -9.20 16.95 -2.19
CA TYR A 113 -8.07 16.31 -2.87
C TYR A 113 -6.77 16.57 -2.11
N ASP A 114 -6.52 17.81 -1.67
CA ASP A 114 -5.36 18.15 -0.85
C ASP A 114 -5.34 17.36 0.47
N GLU A 115 -6.50 17.19 1.12
CA GLU A 115 -6.63 16.36 2.32
C GLU A 115 -6.24 14.90 2.04
N PHE A 116 -6.70 14.32 0.94
CA PHE A 116 -6.32 12.96 0.53
C PHE A 116 -4.81 12.83 0.29
N ILE A 117 -4.21 13.76 -0.48
CA ILE A 117 -2.77 13.73 -0.75
C ILE A 117 -1.96 13.92 0.54
N ASN A 118 -2.37 14.84 1.41
CA ASN A 118 -1.69 15.08 2.68
C ASN A 118 -1.81 13.92 3.66
N GLN A 119 -2.95 13.22 3.68
CA GLN A 119 -3.15 12.02 4.49
C GLN A 119 -2.12 10.94 4.13
N HIS A 120 -1.92 10.69 2.83
CA HIS A 120 -1.06 9.60 2.35
C HIS A 120 0.41 10.00 2.14
N LYS A 121 0.77 11.29 2.27
CA LYS A 121 2.13 11.81 2.06
C LYS A 121 3.20 11.09 2.89
N ASN A 122 2.84 10.69 4.11
CA ASN A 122 3.78 10.10 5.07
C ASN A 122 3.53 8.60 5.31
N ASP A 123 2.66 7.96 4.54
CA ASP A 123 2.31 6.54 4.74
C ASP A 123 3.54 5.64 4.65
N GLY A 124 4.42 5.93 3.69
CA GLY A 124 5.67 5.20 3.53
C GLY A 124 6.57 5.33 4.76
N GLU A 125 6.79 6.56 5.24
CA GLU A 125 7.69 6.81 6.36
C GLU A 125 7.14 6.20 7.66
N ASN A 126 5.83 6.30 7.90
CA ASN A 126 5.18 5.75 9.07
C ASN A 126 5.25 4.21 9.09
N ASP A 127 4.91 3.55 7.97
CA ASP A 127 4.99 2.08 7.85
C ASP A 127 6.42 1.58 8.04
N PHE A 128 7.40 2.28 7.45
CA PHE A 128 8.83 1.99 7.59
C PHE A 128 9.31 2.11 9.04
N ARG A 129 9.03 3.24 9.71
CA ARG A 129 9.49 3.52 11.07
C ARG A 129 8.93 2.51 12.06
N TRP A 130 7.64 2.21 11.98
CA TRP A 130 7.01 1.27 12.91
C TRP A 130 7.55 -0.15 12.74
N LYS A 131 7.67 -0.64 11.49
CA LYS A 131 8.20 -1.98 11.20
C LYS A 131 9.66 -2.15 11.61
N ASN A 132 10.51 -1.17 11.30
CA ASN A 132 11.91 -1.24 11.68
C ASN A 132 12.11 -1.12 13.20
N SER A 133 11.30 -0.29 13.87
CA SER A 133 11.27 -0.25 15.34
C SER A 133 10.96 -1.62 15.93
N LEU A 134 9.98 -2.33 15.36
CA LEU A 134 9.61 -3.68 15.79
C LEU A 134 10.73 -4.70 15.55
N ILE A 135 11.42 -4.64 14.41
CA ILE A 135 12.60 -5.49 14.12
C ILE A 135 13.71 -5.23 15.14
N VAL A 136 14.04 -3.97 15.42
CA VAL A 136 15.08 -3.61 16.41
C VAL A 136 14.68 -4.11 17.81
N LEU A 137 13.42 -3.93 18.20
CA LEU A 137 12.90 -4.43 19.47
C LEU A 137 13.02 -5.97 19.56
N ALA A 138 12.67 -6.68 18.49
CA ALA A 138 12.80 -8.14 18.42
C ALA A 138 14.26 -8.59 18.54
N LEU A 139 15.19 -7.90 17.87
CA LEU A 139 16.62 -8.18 17.98
C LEU A 139 17.11 -8.00 19.42
N ILE A 140 16.78 -6.88 20.07
CA ILE A 140 17.14 -6.62 21.48
C ILE A 140 16.59 -7.72 22.40
N PHE A 141 15.34 -8.15 22.19
CA PHE A 141 14.72 -9.22 22.97
C PHE A 141 15.49 -10.54 22.82
N ILE A 142 15.90 -10.89 21.60
CA ILE A 142 16.72 -12.09 21.33
C ILE A 142 18.06 -11.98 22.06
N THR A 143 18.76 -10.84 21.98
CA THR A 143 20.09 -10.70 22.60
C THR A 143 20.05 -10.73 24.13
N ILE A 144 19.05 -10.12 24.74
CA ILE A 144 18.97 -9.99 26.21
C ILE A 144 18.36 -11.23 26.86
N ILE A 145 17.38 -11.87 26.21
CA ILE A 145 16.61 -12.95 26.85
C ILE A 145 17.01 -14.30 26.28
N ILE A 146 17.04 -14.45 24.95
CA ILE A 146 17.25 -15.75 24.33
C ILE A 146 18.71 -16.20 24.47
N ILE A 147 19.68 -15.33 24.13
CA ILE A 147 21.11 -15.70 24.19
C ILE A 147 21.53 -16.14 25.59
N PRO A 148 21.20 -15.44 26.69
CA PRO A 148 21.60 -15.88 28.03
C PRO A 148 20.95 -17.19 28.47
N ILE A 149 19.68 -17.44 28.12
CA ILE A 149 18.97 -18.70 28.44
C ILE A 149 19.62 -19.90 27.74
N PHE A 150 20.03 -19.72 26.48
CA PHE A 150 20.73 -20.78 25.74
C PHE A 150 22.18 -20.94 26.21
N ALA A 151 22.87 -19.84 26.52
CA ALA A 151 24.23 -19.89 27.07
C ALA A 151 24.28 -20.56 28.46
N SER A 152 23.27 -20.33 29.31
CA SER A 152 23.19 -20.99 30.62
C SER A 152 22.93 -22.49 30.51
N LYS A 153 22.13 -22.92 29.52
CA LYS A 153 21.85 -24.35 29.25
C LYS A 153 22.98 -25.10 28.56
N LEU A 154 23.87 -24.41 27.84
CA LEU A 154 25.07 -25.01 27.24
C LEU A 154 26.24 -25.12 28.21
N ASN A 155 26.18 -24.40 29.33
CA ASN A 155 27.14 -24.46 30.43
C ASN A 155 26.73 -25.44 31.56
N GLU A 156 25.59 -26.13 31.41
CA GLU A 156 25.21 -27.34 32.17
C GLU A 156 25.65 -28.59 31.39
#